data_AF-A0A7K2YY33-F1
#
_entry.id   AF-A0A7K2YY33-F1
#
_cell.length_a   1.000
_cell.length_b   1.000
_cell.length_c   1.000
_cell.angle_alpha   90.00
_cell.angle_beta   90.00
_cell.angle_gamma   90.00
#
_symmetry.space_group_name_H-M   'P 1'
#
loop_
_entity.id
_entity.type
_entity.pdbx_description
1 polymer ?
#
loop_
_entity_poly.entity_id
_entity_poly.type
_entity_poly.pdbx_seq_one_letter_code
_entity_poly.pdbx_strand_id
1 'polypeptide(L)'
;MTAKFRRATVVAVAAGFVLSAGAAAPALAASAGSPPAVVQVQQADVVQHVTQFFDQYKSAVEGTNPDMNPQEVRNEFLTPELNARLDAWADQNMADPVFRAQNVPQDRSVRYEGSGAGHATVVVTEYWGDGSSTDVWYQVPLAGGRITDLIDAPQ
;
A
#
# COMPACT_ATOMS: atom_id res chain seq x y z
N MET A 1 40.99 -21.72 -31.62
CA MET A 1 40.24 -20.56 -32.12
C MET A 1 40.45 -19.42 -31.12
N THR A 2 41.66 -18.86 -30.99
CA THR A 2 42.27 -17.74 -31.75
C THR A 2 41.63 -16.37 -31.46
N ALA A 3 42.13 -15.73 -30.41
CA ALA A 3 41.87 -14.32 -30.07
C ALA A 3 42.54 -13.37 -31.09
N LYS A 4 41.92 -12.22 -31.35
CA LYS A 4 42.50 -11.13 -32.14
C LYS A 4 42.44 -9.81 -31.36
N PHE A 5 43.57 -9.45 -30.77
CA PHE A 5 43.88 -8.10 -30.31
C PHE A 5 44.27 -7.22 -31.52
N ARG A 6 43.82 -5.96 -31.55
CA ARG A 6 44.44 -4.90 -32.35
C ARG A 6 45.01 -3.84 -31.43
N ARG A 7 46.34 -3.72 -31.46
CA ARG A 7 47.13 -2.60 -30.91
C ARG A 7 47.33 -1.57 -32.02
N ALA A 8 47.34 -0.28 -31.68
CA ALA A 8 48.49 0.62 -31.92
C ALA A 8 48.16 2.09 -31.60
N THR A 9 48.73 2.49 -30.47
CA THR A 9 49.31 3.77 -30.04
C THR A 9 49.82 4.72 -31.15
N VAL A 10 49.82 6.05 -30.91
CA VAL A 10 50.99 6.97 -30.76
C VAL A 10 50.55 8.45 -30.86
N VAL A 11 50.65 9.25 -29.77
CA VAL A 11 51.57 10.42 -29.49
C VAL A 11 51.32 11.63 -30.43
N ALA A 12 51.15 12.90 -30.00
CA ALA A 12 52.02 13.70 -29.13
C ALA A 12 51.37 15.00 -28.59
N VAL A 13 52.07 15.54 -27.59
CA VAL A 13 51.93 16.74 -26.76
C VAL A 13 51.91 18.08 -27.52
N ALA A 14 51.12 19.05 -27.03
CA ALA A 14 51.50 20.47 -27.03
C ALA A 14 50.84 21.20 -25.85
N ALA A 15 51.65 22.01 -25.15
CA ALA A 15 51.34 22.73 -23.93
C ALA A 15 50.36 23.90 -24.15
N GLY A 16 49.55 24.19 -23.12
CA GLY A 16 48.75 25.41 -23.02
C GLY A 16 48.36 25.65 -21.56
N PHE A 17 49.04 26.60 -20.91
CA PHE A 17 48.76 27.07 -19.57
C PHE A 17 47.64 28.11 -19.64
N VAL A 18 46.48 27.85 -19.02
CA VAL A 18 45.48 28.88 -18.73
C VAL A 18 44.86 28.61 -17.36
N LEU A 19 45.16 29.50 -16.40
CA LEU A 19 44.42 29.66 -15.15
C LEU A 19 43.07 30.31 -15.48
N SER A 20 41.97 29.60 -15.20
CA SER A 20 40.64 30.21 -15.11
C SER A 20 39.82 29.46 -14.07
N ALA A 21 39.65 30.12 -12.92
CA ALA A 21 38.66 29.78 -11.92
C ALA A 21 37.26 29.90 -12.53
N GLY A 22 36.45 28.85 -12.39
CA GLY A 22 35.07 28.82 -12.82
C GLY A 22 34.29 27.81 -12.00
N ALA A 23 33.53 28.32 -11.02
CA ALA A 23 32.55 27.55 -10.28
C ALA A 23 31.41 27.11 -11.21
N ALA A 24 31.07 25.82 -11.24
CA ALA A 24 29.79 25.37 -11.79
C ALA A 24 29.43 23.95 -11.28
N ALA A 25 28.50 23.94 -10.33
CA ALA A 25 27.48 22.94 -9.98
C ALA A 25 27.88 21.46 -9.71
N PRO A 26 27.53 20.91 -8.52
CA PRO A 26 27.26 19.48 -8.45
C PRO A 26 25.98 19.22 -9.28
N ALA A 27 26.11 18.41 -10.33
CA ALA A 27 24.95 17.81 -10.96
C ALA A 27 24.30 16.87 -9.92
N LEU A 28 23.25 17.35 -9.23
CA LEU A 28 22.34 16.45 -8.53
C LEU A 28 21.62 15.62 -9.58
N ALA A 29 22.13 14.41 -9.83
CA ALA A 29 21.32 13.35 -10.37
C ALA A 29 20.25 13.00 -9.31
N ALA A 30 19.16 13.75 -9.31
CA ALA A 30 17.99 13.47 -8.51
C ALA A 30 17.25 12.28 -9.12
N SER A 31 17.55 11.09 -8.63
CA SER A 31 16.61 9.95 -8.57
C SER A 31 17.15 8.96 -7.56
N ALA A 32 17.00 9.27 -6.28
CA ALA A 32 17.11 8.29 -5.22
C ALA A 32 15.71 8.15 -4.63
N GLY A 33 15.10 6.98 -4.80
CA GLY A 33 13.86 6.63 -4.11
C GLY A 33 13.99 6.85 -2.61
N SER A 34 12.84 6.97 -1.93
CA SER A 34 12.78 7.21 -0.49
C SER A 34 13.72 6.26 0.29
N PRO A 35 14.39 6.73 1.36
CA PRO A 35 15.24 5.89 2.18
C PRO A 35 14.48 4.64 2.66
N PRO A 36 15.15 3.48 2.79
CA PRO A 36 14.49 2.23 3.19
C PRO A 36 13.72 2.34 4.52
N ALA A 37 14.22 3.15 5.46
CA ALA A 37 13.54 3.42 6.73
C ALA A 37 12.19 4.15 6.55
N VAL A 38 12.10 5.10 5.61
CA VAL A 38 10.85 5.83 5.34
C VAL A 38 9.81 4.89 4.76
N VAL A 39 10.23 4.00 3.85
CA VAL A 39 9.35 2.99 3.26
C VAL A 39 8.82 2.03 4.33
N GLN A 40 9.68 1.58 5.26
CA GLN A 40 9.27 0.69 6.36
C GLN A 40 8.27 1.34 7.31
N VAL A 41 8.47 2.61 7.68
CA VAL A 41 7.51 3.35 8.51
C VAL A 41 6.16 3.46 7.80
N GLN A 42 6.18 3.84 6.51
CA GLN A 42 4.96 3.98 5.73
C GLN A 42 4.20 2.67 5.55
N GLN A 43 4.91 1.53 5.46
CA GLN A 43 4.32 0.19 5.48
C GLN A 43 3.65 -0.12 6.81
N ALA A 44 4.31 0.18 7.92
CA ALA A 44 3.74 -0.03 9.26
C ALA A 44 2.49 0.83 9.47
N ASP A 45 2.51 2.08 9.03
CA ASP A 45 1.39 3.02 9.16
C ASP A 45 0.16 2.54 8.40
N VAL A 46 0.30 2.06 7.16
CA VAL A 46 -0.85 1.56 6.38
C VAL A 46 -1.43 0.27 6.97
N VAL A 47 -0.57 -0.64 7.47
CA VAL A 47 -1.03 -1.87 8.14
C VAL A 47 -1.77 -1.52 9.43
N GLN A 48 -1.23 -0.58 10.22
CA GLN A 48 -1.88 -0.11 11.44
C GLN A 48 -3.22 0.56 11.14
N HIS A 49 -3.31 1.37 10.07
CA HIS A 49 -4.55 2.03 9.69
C HIS A 49 -5.67 1.03 9.35
N VAL A 50 -5.36 0.02 8.52
CA VAL A 50 -6.32 -1.06 8.20
C VAL A 50 -6.64 -1.90 9.44
N THR A 51 -5.66 -2.13 10.32
CA THR A 51 -5.90 -2.84 11.58
C THR A 51 -6.90 -2.09 12.46
N GLN A 52 -6.72 -0.79 12.64
CA GLN A 52 -7.63 0.05 13.41
C GLN A 52 -9.05 0.07 12.83
N PHE A 53 -9.17 0.16 11.51
CA PHE A 53 -10.47 0.08 10.83
C PHE A 53 -11.22 -1.19 11.23
N PHE A 54 -10.60 -2.36 11.04
CA PHE A 54 -11.27 -3.63 11.30
C PHE A 54 -11.52 -3.90 12.79
N ASP A 55 -10.67 -3.42 13.70
CA ASP A 55 -10.92 -3.50 15.14
C ASP A 55 -12.19 -2.73 15.50
N GLN A 56 -12.26 -1.47 15.09
CA GLN A 56 -13.42 -0.63 15.37
C GLN A 56 -14.68 -1.16 14.70
N TYR A 57 -14.58 -1.64 13.46
CA TYR A 57 -15.71 -2.19 12.73
C TYR A 57 -16.23 -3.47 13.37
N LYS A 58 -15.35 -4.41 13.72
CA LYS A 58 -15.74 -5.63 14.43
C LYS A 58 -16.40 -5.31 15.77
N SER A 59 -15.81 -4.44 16.57
CA SER A 59 -16.43 -4.01 17.83
C SER A 59 -17.80 -3.36 17.60
N ALA A 60 -17.97 -2.57 16.54
CA ALA A 60 -19.27 -1.97 16.22
C ALA A 60 -20.31 -3.01 15.78
N VAL A 61 -19.93 -4.00 14.97
CA VAL A 61 -20.81 -5.11 14.56
C VAL A 61 -21.21 -5.98 15.75
N GLU A 62 -20.28 -6.23 16.68
CA GLU A 62 -20.53 -6.98 17.91
C GLU A 62 -21.26 -6.16 18.99
N GLY A 63 -21.54 -4.87 18.75
CA GLY A 63 -22.21 -3.99 19.70
C GLY A 63 -21.37 -3.63 20.93
N THR A 64 -20.04 -3.81 20.84
CA THR A 64 -19.09 -3.49 21.92
C THR A 64 -18.41 -2.13 21.73
N ASN A 65 -18.54 -1.51 20.56
CA ASN A 65 -18.11 -0.13 20.32
C ASN A 65 -19.15 0.85 20.91
N PRO A 66 -18.79 1.67 21.92
CA PRO A 66 -19.73 2.58 22.56
C PRO A 66 -19.96 3.89 21.76
N ASP A 67 -19.07 4.22 20.84
CA ASP A 67 -18.99 5.54 20.22
C ASP A 67 -19.58 5.58 18.81
N MET A 68 -19.44 4.48 18.06
CA MET A 68 -19.83 4.41 16.64
C MET A 68 -20.54 3.11 16.29
N ASN A 69 -21.57 3.23 15.45
CA ASN A 69 -22.16 2.09 14.77
C ASN A 69 -21.34 1.65 13.54
N PRO A 70 -21.60 0.46 12.95
CA PRO A 70 -20.81 -0.05 11.83
C PRO A 70 -20.73 0.89 10.62
N GLN A 71 -21.81 1.60 10.31
CA GLN A 71 -21.86 2.54 9.19
C GLN A 71 -21.01 3.78 9.47
N GLU A 72 -20.99 4.29 10.70
CA GLU A 72 -20.16 5.42 11.11
C GLU A 72 -18.67 5.08 11.01
N VAL A 73 -18.25 3.91 11.50
CA VAL A 73 -16.87 3.43 11.36
C VAL A 73 -16.48 3.36 9.88
N ARG A 74 -17.33 2.77 9.04
CA ARG A 74 -17.08 2.73 7.60
C ARG A 74 -16.98 4.11 6.97
N ASN A 75 -17.76 5.08 7.43
CA ASN A 75 -17.68 6.45 6.93
C ASN A 75 -16.40 7.17 7.37
N GLU A 76 -15.79 6.79 8.50
CA GLU A 76 -14.51 7.33 8.93
C GLU A 76 -13.36 6.81 8.07
N PHE A 77 -13.32 5.49 7.84
CA PHE A 77 -12.18 4.81 7.23
C PHE A 77 -12.28 4.60 5.73
N LEU A 78 -13.49 4.48 5.16
CA LEU A 78 -13.69 4.14 3.75
C LEU A 78 -14.17 5.35 2.96
N THR A 79 -13.75 5.44 1.70
CA THR A 79 -14.31 6.42 0.77
C THR A 79 -15.82 6.17 0.56
N PRO A 80 -16.63 7.22 0.33
CA PRO A 80 -18.05 7.06 0.01
C PRO A 80 -18.30 6.13 -1.18
N GLU A 81 -17.43 6.18 -2.18
CA GLU A 81 -17.52 5.37 -3.39
C GLU A 81 -17.29 3.88 -3.08
N LEU A 82 -16.29 3.56 -2.25
CA LEU A 82 -16.07 2.18 -1.79
C LEU A 82 -17.25 1.71 -0.94
N ASN A 83 -17.76 2.56 -0.04
CA ASN A 83 -18.91 2.21 0.79
C ASN A 83 -20.13 1.83 -0.04
N ALA A 84 -20.47 2.62 -1.05
CA ALA A 84 -21.61 2.33 -1.92
C ALA A 84 -21.45 1.01 -2.67
N ARG A 85 -20.23 0.65 -3.10
CA ARG A 85 -19.98 -0.65 -3.76
C ARG A 85 -20.15 -1.82 -2.80
N LEU A 86 -19.66 -1.70 -1.57
CA LEU A 86 -19.82 -2.73 -0.55
C LEU A 86 -21.28 -2.90 -0.13
N ASP A 87 -22.04 -1.81 -0.03
CA ASP A 87 -23.48 -1.87 0.29
C ASP A 87 -24.26 -2.58 -0.82
N ALA A 88 -24.02 -2.18 -2.08
CA ALA A 88 -24.66 -2.82 -3.21
C ALA A 88 -24.35 -4.32 -3.30
N TRP A 89 -23.14 -4.73 -2.94
CA TRP A 89 -22.75 -6.13 -2.85
C TRP A 89 -23.46 -6.85 -1.69
N ALA A 90 -23.48 -6.23 -0.50
CA ALA A 90 -24.12 -6.79 0.69
C ALA A 90 -25.61 -7.03 0.48
N ASP A 91 -26.30 -6.09 -0.16
CA ASP A 91 -27.73 -6.20 -0.49
C ASP A 91 -28.01 -7.41 -1.41
N GLN A 92 -27.12 -7.67 -2.36
CA GLN A 92 -27.25 -8.80 -3.30
C GLN A 92 -26.95 -10.15 -2.64
N ASN A 93 -26.05 -10.16 -1.67
CA ASN A 93 -25.53 -11.39 -1.06
C ASN A 93 -26.11 -11.68 0.33
N MET A 94 -26.91 -10.77 0.90
CA MET A 94 -27.44 -10.83 2.26
C MET A 94 -26.33 -11.10 3.29
N ALA A 95 -25.23 -10.37 3.17
CA ALA A 95 -24.01 -10.57 3.95
C ALA A 95 -23.52 -9.25 4.53
N ASP A 96 -22.59 -9.32 5.49
CA ASP A 96 -21.91 -8.13 6.00
C ASP A 96 -21.04 -7.51 4.89
N PRO A 97 -21.10 -6.18 4.66
CA PRO A 97 -20.42 -5.52 3.57
C PRO A 97 -18.89 -5.54 3.67
N VAL A 98 -18.31 -5.57 4.88
CA VAL A 98 -16.86 -5.51 5.08
C VAL A 98 -16.27 -6.91 5.21
N PHE A 99 -16.86 -7.76 6.05
CA PHE A 99 -16.44 -9.16 6.21
C PHE A 99 -16.79 -10.00 4.99
N ARG A 100 -17.67 -9.49 4.11
CA ARG A 100 -18.17 -10.17 2.92
C ARG A 100 -18.67 -11.59 3.20
N ALA A 101 -19.31 -11.76 4.35
CA ALA A 101 -19.79 -13.03 4.84
C ALA A 101 -21.03 -12.84 5.72
N GLN A 102 -21.79 -13.91 5.95
CA GLN A 102 -22.97 -13.87 6.82
C GLN A 102 -22.61 -13.87 8.32
N ASN A 103 -21.37 -14.21 8.64
CA ASN A 103 -20.84 -14.33 9.99
C ASN A 103 -19.67 -13.36 10.22
N VAL A 104 -19.33 -13.16 11.49
CA VAL A 104 -18.17 -12.37 11.91
C VAL A 104 -16.95 -13.30 11.98
N PRO A 105 -15.77 -12.87 11.47
CA PRO A 105 -14.54 -13.67 11.57
C PRO A 105 -14.10 -13.81 13.02
N GLN A 106 -13.56 -14.98 13.39
CA GLN A 106 -13.05 -15.22 14.73
C GLN A 106 -11.77 -14.42 14.98
N ASP A 107 -10.88 -14.44 14.00
CA ASP A 107 -9.59 -13.77 14.04
C ASP A 107 -9.23 -13.22 12.65
N ARG A 108 -8.17 -12.41 12.57
CA ARG A 108 -7.64 -11.94 11.29
C ARG A 108 -6.14 -11.66 11.35
N SER A 109 -5.50 -11.65 10.19
CA SER A 109 -4.17 -11.05 10.00
C SER A 109 -4.21 -9.95 8.96
N VAL A 110 -3.34 -8.94 9.13
CA VAL A 110 -3.22 -7.79 8.22
C VAL A 110 -1.77 -7.68 7.78
N ARG A 111 -1.52 -7.70 6.48
CA ARG A 111 -0.17 -7.67 5.92
C ARG A 111 -0.05 -6.70 4.74
N TYR A 112 1.10 -6.06 4.63
CA TYR A 112 1.46 -5.24 3.47
C TYR A 112 2.00 -6.14 2.35
N GLU A 113 1.47 -6.01 1.14
CA GLU A 113 1.88 -6.82 -0.02
C GLU A 113 2.65 -6.04 -1.08
N GLY A 114 2.57 -4.72 -1.07
CA GLY A 114 3.24 -3.91 -2.07
C GLY A 114 2.70 -2.50 -2.15
N SER A 115 3.30 -1.71 -3.03
CA SER A 115 2.77 -0.39 -3.36
C SER A 115 3.11 0.00 -4.80
N GLY A 116 2.28 0.90 -5.34
CA GLY A 116 2.42 1.44 -6.69
C GLY A 116 1.42 2.56 -6.91
N ALA A 117 1.72 3.47 -7.82
CA ALA A 117 0.82 4.57 -8.20
C ALA A 117 0.28 5.42 -7.02
N GLY A 118 1.02 5.52 -5.91
CA GLY A 118 0.60 6.27 -4.72
C GLY A 118 -0.26 5.49 -3.72
N HIS A 119 -0.50 4.19 -3.95
CA HIS A 119 -1.27 3.32 -3.06
C HIS A 119 -0.43 2.14 -2.55
N ALA A 120 -0.70 1.72 -1.32
CA ALA A 120 -0.33 0.44 -0.77
C ALA A 120 -1.42 -0.60 -1.03
N THR A 121 -0.99 -1.84 -1.22
CA THR A 121 -1.83 -3.03 -1.18
C THR A 121 -1.70 -3.67 0.19
N VAL A 122 -2.82 -3.79 0.89
CA VAL A 122 -2.90 -4.44 2.20
C VAL A 122 -3.85 -5.63 2.08
N VAL A 123 -3.42 -6.80 2.53
CA VAL A 123 -4.26 -8.00 2.56
C VAL A 123 -4.72 -8.24 3.98
N VAL A 124 -6.03 -8.44 4.11
CA VAL A 124 -6.66 -8.89 5.34
C VAL A 124 -7.08 -10.34 5.13
N THR A 125 -6.47 -11.24 5.88
CA THR A 125 -6.88 -12.65 5.92
C THR A 125 -7.81 -12.83 7.10
N GLU A 126 -9.07 -13.14 6.83
CA GLU A 126 -10.10 -13.40 7.83
C GLU A 126 -10.16 -14.90 8.13
N TYR A 127 -10.17 -15.26 9.42
CA TYR A 127 -10.24 -16.64 9.88
C TYR A 127 -11.62 -16.95 10.46
N TRP A 128 -12.25 -17.99 9.94
CA TRP A 128 -13.63 -18.34 10.25
C TRP A 128 -13.71 -19.49 11.27
N GLY A 129 -14.87 -19.61 11.93
CA GLY A 129 -15.06 -20.61 12.98
C GLY A 129 -15.11 -22.06 12.53
N ASP A 130 -15.20 -22.31 11.23
CA ASP A 130 -15.07 -23.64 10.62
C ASP A 130 -13.62 -23.99 10.24
N GLY A 131 -12.67 -23.09 10.52
CA GLY A 131 -11.26 -23.23 10.19
C GLY A 131 -10.89 -22.80 8.77
N SER A 132 -11.86 -22.33 7.97
CA SER A 132 -11.58 -21.74 6.66
C SER A 132 -11.01 -20.32 6.81
N SER A 133 -10.50 -19.76 5.70
CA SER A 133 -10.04 -18.37 5.66
C SER A 133 -10.36 -17.71 4.33
N THR A 134 -10.40 -16.38 4.32
CA THR A 134 -10.64 -15.58 3.13
C THR A 134 -9.72 -14.38 3.10
N ASP A 135 -9.10 -14.12 1.94
CA ASP A 135 -8.26 -12.95 1.72
C ASP A 135 -9.09 -11.83 1.07
N VAL A 136 -8.94 -10.62 1.62
CA VAL A 136 -9.51 -9.40 1.06
C VAL A 136 -8.38 -8.39 0.84
N TRP A 137 -8.25 -7.93 -0.40
CA TRP A 137 -7.14 -7.10 -0.85
C TRP A 137 -7.60 -5.64 -0.94
N TYR A 138 -7.08 -4.78 -0.07
CA TYR A 138 -7.40 -3.36 0.02
C TYR A 138 -6.36 -2.47 -0.65
N GLN A 139 -6.81 -1.38 -1.25
CA GLN A 139 -5.98 -0.26 -1.69
C GLN A 139 -6.08 0.90 -0.70
N VAL A 140 -4.91 1.31 -0.18
CA VAL A 140 -4.78 2.36 0.83
C VAL A 140 -3.84 3.44 0.30
N PRO A 141 -4.21 4.73 0.30
CA PRO A 141 -3.29 5.78 -0.14
C PRO A 141 -2.04 5.86 0.75
N LEU A 142 -0.85 5.93 0.14
CA LEU A 142 0.42 6.07 0.87
C LEU A 142 0.54 7.42 1.59
N ALA A 143 -0.18 8.44 1.11
CA ALA A 143 -0.28 9.74 1.75
C ALA A 143 -1.17 9.73 3.01
N GLY A 144 -1.75 8.57 3.36
CA GLY A 144 -2.77 8.43 4.37
C GLY A 144 -4.16 8.86 3.87
N GLY A 145 -5.11 8.88 4.80
CA GLY A 145 -6.53 9.11 4.49
C GLY A 145 -7.30 7.80 4.37
N ARG A 146 -8.44 7.87 3.68
CA ARG A 146 -9.40 6.76 3.63
C ARG A 146 -8.96 5.65 2.68
N ILE A 147 -9.35 4.43 3.00
CA ILE A 147 -9.24 3.27 2.13
C ILE A 147 -10.13 3.50 0.90
N THR A 148 -9.53 3.40 -0.28
CA THR A 148 -10.14 3.88 -1.53
C THR A 148 -10.77 2.78 -2.35
N ASP A 149 -10.21 1.57 -2.31
CA ASP A 149 -10.67 0.48 -3.17
C ASP A 149 -10.33 -0.92 -2.62
N LEU A 150 -10.85 -1.92 -3.30
CA LEU A 150 -10.42 -3.31 -3.26
C LEU A 150 -9.68 -3.64 -4.57
N ILE A 151 -8.69 -4.53 -4.52
CA ILE A 151 -8.07 -5.07 -5.75
C ILE A 151 -9.01 -6.05 -6.42
N ASP A 152 -9.65 -6.91 -5.62
CA ASP A 152 -10.67 -7.82 -6.11
C ASP A 152 -12.03 -7.14 -5.93
N ALA A 153 -12.79 -7.04 -7.02
CA ALA A 153 -14.17 -6.60 -6.91
C ALA A 153 -14.89 -7.47 -5.87
N PRO A 154 -15.72 -6.87 -4.99
CA PRO A 154 -16.54 -7.67 -4.08
C PRO A 154 -17.41 -8.61 -4.94
N GLN A 155 -17.19 -9.92 -4.79
CA GLN A 155 -17.71 -11.00 -5.66
C GLN A 155 -19.14 -11.36 -5.31
#